data_AF-A0A4U0WQJ6-F1
#
_entry.id   AF-A0A4U0WQJ6-F1
#
_cell.length_a   1.000
_cell.length_b   1.000
_cell.length_c   1.000
_cell.angle_alpha   90.00
_cell.angle_beta   90.00
_cell.angle_gamma   90.00
#
_symmetry.space_group_name_H-M   'P 1'
#
loop_
_entity.id
_entity.type
_entity.pdbx_description
1 polymer ?
#
loop_
_entity_poly.entity_id
_entity_poly.type
_entity_poly.pdbx_seq_one_letter_code
_entity_poly.pdbx_strand_id
1 'polypeptide(L)'
;MRPEVEQELAHTLLVELLAYQFASPVRWIETQDVILGEKTTERIVEIGPADTLGGMAKRTLAAKYEAYDAARSVQRQILCYNKDAKDIYYDVDPVEDEPAAAAAPTPSAGGASASAPAAAAPVAAARPSSSAGPAAAVADAPVGAVDILRVLVAQKLKKPLADIPLSKAIKDLVGGKSTLQNEILGDLGKEFGSTPEKPEDTPLDELGASMQATFNGQLGKQSTSLIARMVSSKMPGGFNITAVRKHLETRWGLGAGRQDGVLLMALTMEPAARLGSENDGKAWLDDVSQ
;
A
#
# COMPACT_ATOMS: atom_id res chain seq x y z
N MET A 1 58.30 -12.43 1.91
CA MET A 1 58.58 -11.01 2.16
C MET A 1 58.51 -10.77 3.66
N ARG A 2 59.20 -9.80 4.23
CA ARG A 2 58.97 -9.46 5.66
C ARG A 2 57.66 -8.67 5.78
N PRO A 3 56.86 -8.83 6.85
CA PRO A 3 55.56 -8.16 6.98
C PRO A 3 55.64 -6.63 6.84
N GLU A 4 56.71 -6.02 7.34
CA GLU A 4 56.91 -4.56 7.27
C GLU A 4 57.13 -4.10 5.82
N VAL A 5 57.88 -4.89 5.05
CA VAL A 5 58.15 -4.60 3.63
C VAL A 5 56.90 -4.83 2.77
N GLU A 6 56.12 -5.86 3.09
CA GLU A 6 54.83 -6.11 2.42
C GLU A 6 53.84 -4.96 2.68
N GLN A 7 53.77 -4.47 3.92
CA GLN A 7 52.92 -3.34 4.28
C GLN A 7 53.33 -2.05 3.55
N GLU A 8 54.64 -1.77 3.45
CA GLU A 8 55.15 -0.59 2.75
C GLU A 8 54.81 -0.63 1.24
N LEU A 9 54.95 -1.80 0.62
CA LEU A 9 54.58 -2.01 -0.78
C LEU A 9 53.06 -1.94 -1.00
N ALA A 10 52.27 -2.56 -0.11
CA ALA A 10 50.81 -2.51 -0.17
C ALA A 10 50.28 -1.08 0.01
N HIS A 11 50.88 -0.31 0.92
CA HIS A 11 50.56 1.11 1.12
C HIS A 11 50.81 1.91 -0.16
N THR A 12 51.99 1.76 -0.76
CA THR A 12 52.33 2.45 -2.02
C THR A 12 51.37 2.05 -3.13
N LEU A 13 51.11 0.76 -3.30
CA LEU A 13 50.19 0.24 -4.31
C LEU A 13 48.75 0.78 -4.13
N LEU A 14 48.23 0.79 -2.90
CA LEU A 14 46.88 1.26 -2.62
C LEU A 14 46.73 2.76 -2.93
N VAL A 15 47.72 3.57 -2.54
CA VAL A 15 47.73 5.01 -2.83
C VAL A 15 47.72 5.27 -4.34
N GLU A 16 48.60 4.58 -5.08
CA GLU A 16 48.66 4.73 -6.54
C GLU A 16 47.36 4.28 -7.22
N LEU A 17 46.76 3.16 -6.79
CA LEU A 17 45.48 2.69 -7.31
C LEU A 17 44.36 3.74 -7.14
N LEU A 18 44.27 4.37 -5.97
CA LEU A 18 43.27 5.41 -5.70
C LEU A 18 43.57 6.72 -6.44
N ALA A 19 44.83 7.11 -6.55
CA ALA A 19 45.24 8.31 -7.26
C ALA A 19 44.93 8.21 -8.76
N TYR A 20 45.32 7.11 -9.40
CA TYR A 20 45.08 6.90 -10.83
C TYR A 20 43.63 6.56 -11.15
N GLN A 21 42.85 6.02 -10.20
CA GLN A 21 41.41 5.76 -10.39
C GLN A 21 40.65 7.03 -10.80
N PHE A 22 41.03 8.20 -10.27
CA PHE A 22 40.36 9.47 -10.57
C PHE A 22 40.38 9.83 -12.06
N ALA A 23 41.44 9.45 -12.78
CA ALA A 23 41.65 9.80 -14.18
C ALA A 23 41.64 8.60 -15.13
N SER A 24 41.31 7.41 -14.63
CA SER A 24 41.27 6.16 -15.41
C SER A 24 39.84 5.64 -15.56
N PRO A 25 39.49 5.00 -16.69
CA PRO A 25 38.17 4.39 -16.85
C PRO A 25 37.91 3.29 -15.80
N VAL A 26 36.67 3.21 -15.31
CA VAL A 26 36.23 2.18 -14.36
C VAL A 26 35.93 0.88 -15.11
N ARG A 27 36.76 -0.14 -14.89
CA ARG A 27 36.64 -1.48 -15.51
C ARG A 27 35.65 -2.37 -14.78
N TRP A 28 34.38 -1.95 -14.77
CA TRP A 28 33.34 -2.60 -13.96
C TRP A 28 32.90 -3.97 -14.51
N ILE A 29 32.98 -4.19 -15.82
CA ILE A 29 32.60 -5.46 -16.45
C ILE A 29 33.56 -6.56 -15.98
N GLU A 30 34.86 -6.32 -16.05
CA GLU A 30 35.87 -7.28 -15.62
C GLU A 30 35.83 -7.49 -14.11
N THR A 31 35.52 -6.44 -13.34
CA THR A 31 35.31 -6.57 -11.89
C THR A 31 34.14 -7.51 -11.58
N GLN A 32 33.03 -7.39 -12.30
CA GLN A 32 31.91 -8.33 -12.17
C GLN A 32 32.29 -9.74 -12.60
N ASP A 33 33.08 -9.91 -13.66
CA ASP A 33 33.51 -11.23 -14.11
C ASP A 33 34.41 -11.93 -13.08
N VAL A 34 35.24 -11.19 -12.32
CA VAL A 34 36.00 -11.74 -11.18
C VAL A 34 35.07 -12.16 -10.04
N ILE A 35 34.11 -11.32 -9.65
CA ILE A 35 33.19 -11.59 -8.53
C ILE A 35 32.26 -12.77 -8.84
N LEU A 36 31.71 -12.80 -10.06
CA LEU A 36 30.72 -13.77 -10.49
C LEU A 36 31.37 -15.07 -10.96
N GLY A 37 32.44 -14.98 -11.75
CA GLY A 37 33.13 -16.12 -12.34
C GLY A 37 34.17 -16.72 -11.42
N GLU A 38 35.27 -16.00 -11.15
CA GLU A 38 36.43 -16.56 -10.43
C GLU A 38 36.15 -16.84 -8.95
N LYS A 39 35.43 -15.94 -8.28
CA LYS A 39 35.10 -16.06 -6.85
C LYS A 39 33.80 -16.80 -6.59
N THR A 40 33.02 -17.11 -7.63
CA THR A 40 31.71 -17.80 -7.55
C THR A 40 30.83 -17.25 -6.42
N THR A 41 30.77 -15.92 -6.29
CA THR A 41 30.09 -15.28 -5.15
C THR A 41 28.59 -15.54 -5.19
N GLU A 42 28.05 -16.15 -4.14
CA GLU A 42 26.62 -16.45 -3.99
C GLU A 42 25.84 -15.25 -3.46
N ARG A 43 26.40 -14.47 -2.52
CA ARG A 43 25.70 -13.35 -1.90
C ARG A 43 26.40 -12.03 -2.19
N ILE A 44 25.72 -11.15 -2.92
CA ILE A 44 26.23 -9.84 -3.33
C ILE A 44 25.36 -8.77 -2.67
N VAL A 45 25.98 -7.91 -1.86
CA VAL A 45 25.29 -6.85 -1.12
C VAL A 45 25.77 -5.49 -1.62
N GLU A 46 24.87 -4.71 -2.23
CA GLU A 46 25.12 -3.32 -2.59
C GLU A 46 24.92 -2.42 -1.37
N ILE A 47 25.97 -1.69 -1.01
CA ILE A 47 25.93 -0.65 0.02
C ILE A 47 25.82 0.70 -0.68
N GLY A 48 24.61 1.24 -0.70
CA GLY A 48 24.31 2.52 -1.33
C GLY A 48 22.85 2.94 -1.13
N PRO A 49 22.52 4.19 -1.47
CA PRO A 49 21.16 4.72 -1.31
C PRO A 49 20.16 4.14 -2.32
N ALA A 50 20.63 3.57 -3.42
CA ALA A 50 19.80 3.03 -4.50
C ALA A 50 20.33 1.67 -4.97
N ASP A 51 19.48 0.92 -5.69
CA ASP A 51 19.77 -0.40 -6.27
C ASP A 51 20.33 -0.25 -7.70
N THR A 52 21.53 0.30 -7.80
CA THR A 52 22.16 0.62 -9.09
C THR A 52 23.11 -0.49 -9.53
N LEU A 53 24.05 -0.86 -8.66
CA LEU A 53 25.03 -1.92 -8.91
C LEU A 53 24.36 -3.29 -8.87
N GLY A 54 23.36 -3.50 -8.01
CA GLY A 54 22.54 -4.70 -7.98
C GLY A 54 21.80 -4.92 -9.30
N GLY A 55 21.20 -3.86 -9.86
CA GLY A 55 20.61 -3.87 -11.20
C GLY A 55 21.61 -4.19 -12.32
N MET A 56 22.86 -3.69 -12.23
CA MET A 56 23.92 -4.06 -13.16
C MET A 56 24.32 -5.54 -13.03
N ALA A 57 24.50 -6.03 -11.80
CA ALA A 57 24.88 -7.43 -11.54
C ALA A 57 23.81 -8.41 -12.06
N LYS A 58 22.51 -8.11 -11.83
CA LYS A 58 21.39 -8.91 -12.35
C LYS A 58 21.43 -9.03 -13.88
N ARG A 59 21.71 -7.91 -14.59
CA ARG A 59 21.84 -7.92 -16.05
C ARG A 59 23.04 -8.75 -16.54
N THR A 60 24.19 -8.66 -15.86
CA THR A 60 25.38 -9.44 -16.22
C THR A 60 25.17 -10.94 -15.98
N LEU A 61 24.47 -11.31 -14.91
CA LEU A 61 24.09 -12.70 -14.65
C LEU A 61 23.22 -13.27 -15.76
N ALA A 62 22.15 -12.56 -16.11
CA ALA A 62 21.25 -12.97 -17.19
C ALA A 62 21.97 -13.04 -18.55
N ALA A 63 22.96 -12.19 -18.80
CA ALA A 63 23.67 -12.15 -20.07
C ALA A 63 24.74 -13.26 -20.23
N LYS A 64 25.43 -13.65 -19.15
CA LYS A 64 26.63 -14.50 -19.24
C LYS A 64 26.63 -15.74 -18.35
N TYR A 65 25.98 -15.68 -17.18
CA TYR A 65 26.21 -16.66 -16.11
C TYR A 65 25.01 -17.58 -15.83
N GLU A 66 23.85 -17.38 -16.46
CA GLU A 66 22.66 -18.23 -16.22
C GLU A 66 22.94 -19.72 -16.46
N ALA A 67 23.53 -20.08 -17.61
CA ALA A 67 23.89 -21.47 -17.91
C ALA A 67 25.02 -22.00 -17.01
N TYR A 68 25.96 -21.13 -16.61
CA TYR A 68 27.06 -21.49 -15.72
C TYR A 68 26.56 -21.81 -14.31
N ASP A 69 25.66 -20.98 -13.78
CA ASP A 69 25.06 -21.13 -12.45
C ASP A 69 24.16 -22.36 -12.40
N ALA A 70 23.36 -22.60 -13.45
CA ALA A 70 22.55 -23.80 -13.58
C ALA A 70 23.40 -25.08 -13.60
N ALA A 71 24.51 -25.08 -14.34
CA ALA A 71 25.41 -26.24 -14.43
C ALA A 71 26.13 -26.54 -13.11
N ARG A 72 26.40 -25.51 -12.29
CA ARG A 72 27.07 -25.65 -10.99
C ARG A 72 26.12 -25.67 -9.80
N SER A 73 24.80 -25.58 -10.01
CA SER A 73 23.79 -25.47 -8.96
C SER A 73 24.06 -24.31 -7.99
N VAL A 74 24.61 -23.20 -8.50
CA VAL A 74 24.91 -21.99 -7.70
C VAL A 74 23.65 -21.13 -7.65
N GLN A 75 23.17 -20.83 -6.44
CA GLN A 75 22.09 -19.89 -6.24
C GLN A 75 22.65 -18.55 -5.80
N ARG A 76 22.35 -17.49 -6.55
CA ARG A 76 22.85 -16.15 -6.27
C ARG A 76 21.77 -15.25 -5.70
N GLN A 77 22.10 -14.59 -4.60
CA GLN A 77 21.29 -13.58 -3.93
C GLN A 77 21.94 -12.20 -4.12
N ILE A 78 21.22 -11.29 -4.79
CA ILE A 78 21.65 -9.90 -4.96
C ILE A 78 20.75 -9.02 -4.11
N LEU A 79 21.36 -8.39 -3.10
CA LEU A 79 20.69 -7.60 -2.08
C LEU A 79 21.13 -6.13 -2.16
N CYS A 80 20.21 -5.21 -1.92
CA CYS A 80 20.48 -3.79 -1.79
C CYS A 80 20.21 -3.35 -0.35
N TYR A 81 21.14 -2.62 0.26
CA TYR A 81 21.00 -2.14 1.65
C TYR A 81 19.68 -1.39 1.90
N ASN A 82 19.23 -0.57 0.94
CA ASN A 82 18.02 0.25 1.10
C ASN A 82 16.71 -0.56 0.97
N LYS A 83 16.73 -1.72 0.30
CA LYS A 83 15.53 -2.52 0.03
C LYS A 83 15.45 -3.78 0.89
N ASP A 84 16.57 -4.47 1.03
CA ASP A 84 16.63 -5.84 1.55
C ASP A 84 17.27 -5.89 2.95
N ALA A 85 17.03 -4.86 3.77
CA ALA A 85 17.62 -4.73 5.09
C ALA A 85 17.32 -5.95 5.98
N LYS A 86 16.09 -6.47 5.96
CA LYS A 86 15.70 -7.65 6.75
C LYS A 86 16.58 -8.87 6.44
N ASP A 87 16.76 -9.16 5.16
CA ASP A 87 17.61 -10.28 4.71
C ASP A 87 19.09 -10.06 5.05
N ILE A 88 19.56 -8.81 4.95
CA ILE A 88 20.94 -8.42 5.29
C ILE A 88 21.21 -8.57 6.80
N TYR A 89 20.28 -8.12 7.63
CA TYR A 89 20.38 -8.18 9.09
C TYR A 89 19.96 -9.54 9.68
N TYR A 90 19.49 -10.48 8.84
CA TYR A 90 18.92 -11.75 9.28
C TYR A 90 17.77 -11.57 10.28
N ASP A 91 17.05 -10.46 10.15
CA ASP A 91 15.87 -10.11 10.95
C ASP A 91 14.63 -10.69 10.27
N VAL A 92 14.61 -12.02 10.21
CA VAL A 92 13.47 -12.81 9.76
C VAL A 92 12.67 -13.18 11.00
N ASP A 93 11.37 -12.85 10.98
CA ASP A 93 10.42 -13.31 11.98
C ASP A 93 10.56 -14.84 12.13
N PRO A 94 10.60 -15.38 13.35
CA PRO A 94 10.80 -16.80 13.57
C PRO A 94 9.72 -17.57 12.80
N VAL A 95 10.15 -18.27 11.76
CA VAL A 95 9.34 -19.27 11.08
C VAL A 95 9.00 -20.29 12.17
N GLU A 96 7.70 -20.47 12.44
CA GLU A 96 7.24 -21.60 13.25
C GLU A 96 7.77 -22.87 12.58
N ASP A 97 8.84 -23.44 13.15
CA ASP A 97 9.25 -24.81 12.89
C ASP A 97 8.02 -25.68 13.21
N GLU A 98 7.33 -26.12 12.17
CA GLU A 98 6.34 -27.18 12.26
C GLU A 98 7.06 -28.38 12.88
N PRO A 99 6.75 -28.76 14.14
CA PRO A 99 7.56 -29.74 14.81
C PRO A 99 7.33 -31.10 14.15
N ALA A 100 8.41 -31.63 13.57
CA ALA A 100 8.58 -33.05 13.29
C ALA A 100 8.29 -33.85 14.56
N ALA A 101 7.09 -34.41 14.66
CA ALA A 101 6.71 -35.29 15.76
C ALA A 101 7.33 -36.68 15.54
N ALA A 102 8.49 -36.87 16.15
CA ALA A 102 9.09 -38.17 16.37
C ALA A 102 8.32 -38.98 17.43
N ALA A 103 8.20 -40.27 17.15
CA ALA A 103 8.21 -41.42 18.06
C ALA A 103 7.04 -41.62 19.07
N ALA A 104 6.40 -42.78 18.90
CA ALA A 104 5.37 -43.40 19.71
C ALA A 104 5.67 -43.59 21.21
N PRO A 105 4.62 -43.74 22.02
CA PRO A 105 4.65 -44.57 23.23
C PRO A 105 3.69 -45.77 23.16
N THR A 106 4.11 -46.86 23.80
CA THR A 106 3.41 -48.13 24.01
C THR A 106 2.33 -48.05 25.11
N PRO A 107 1.39 -49.02 25.17
CA PRO A 107 0.10 -48.85 25.86
C PRO A 107 0.12 -49.37 27.30
N SER A 108 -0.75 -48.79 28.15
CA SER A 108 -1.24 -49.47 29.35
C SER A 108 -2.71 -49.13 29.60
N ALA A 109 -3.43 -50.15 30.05
CA ALA A 109 -4.87 -50.33 29.99
C ALA A 109 -5.65 -49.67 31.13
N GLY A 110 -6.95 -49.42 30.87
CA GLY A 110 -7.99 -49.57 31.90
C GLY A 110 -9.10 -48.53 31.91
N GLY A 111 -10.28 -48.90 31.39
CA GLY A 111 -11.54 -48.64 32.11
C GLY A 111 -12.51 -47.55 31.60
N ALA A 112 -13.43 -47.99 30.74
CA ALA A 112 -14.88 -47.76 30.80
C ALA A 112 -15.52 -46.37 30.51
N SER A 113 -16.28 -46.38 29.39
CA SER A 113 -17.70 -46.01 29.24
C SER A 113 -18.09 -44.70 28.54
N ALA A 114 -18.49 -44.89 27.27
CA ALA A 114 -19.59 -44.32 26.49
C ALA A 114 -20.23 -42.96 26.86
N SER A 115 -20.16 -42.02 25.90
CA SER A 115 -21.33 -41.40 25.26
C SER A 115 -20.92 -40.53 24.06
N ALA A 116 -21.45 -40.83 22.88
CA ALA A 116 -21.46 -39.92 21.72
C ALA A 116 -22.52 -38.82 21.95
N PRO A 117 -22.41 -37.63 21.31
CA PRO A 117 -23.01 -37.53 19.97
C PRO A 117 -22.33 -36.56 18.97
N ALA A 118 -22.60 -36.88 17.70
CA ALA A 118 -22.97 -36.03 16.57
C ALA A 118 -22.07 -34.87 16.10
N ALA A 119 -21.64 -35.03 14.83
CA ALA A 119 -21.11 -34.01 13.95
C ALA A 119 -22.10 -32.86 13.69
N ALA A 120 -21.59 -31.63 13.68
CA ALA A 120 -22.28 -30.45 13.18
C ALA A 120 -21.59 -29.96 11.89
N ALA A 121 -22.38 -29.92 10.82
CA ALA A 121 -22.08 -29.35 9.51
C ALA A 121 -21.89 -27.81 9.60
N PRO A 122 -21.29 -27.15 8.58
CA PRO A 122 -20.88 -25.76 8.68
C PRO A 122 -22.10 -24.83 8.72
N VAL A 123 -22.12 -23.93 9.70
CA VAL A 123 -23.11 -22.84 9.78
C VAL A 123 -22.77 -21.78 8.75
N ALA A 124 -23.68 -21.59 7.81
CA ALA A 124 -23.69 -20.47 6.89
C ALA A 124 -23.74 -19.15 7.69
N ALA A 125 -22.85 -18.22 7.37
CA ALA A 125 -22.84 -16.88 7.93
C ALA A 125 -24.19 -16.19 7.67
N ALA A 126 -24.95 -15.97 8.74
CA ALA A 126 -26.18 -15.21 8.72
C ALA A 126 -25.85 -13.72 8.48
N ARG A 127 -26.51 -13.12 7.48
CA ARG A 127 -26.59 -11.66 7.31
C ARG A 127 -27.14 -11.03 8.60
N PRO A 128 -26.61 -9.90 9.09
CA PRO A 128 -27.23 -9.20 10.20
C PRO A 128 -28.60 -8.65 9.74
N SER A 129 -29.63 -9.09 10.44
CA SER A 129 -31.00 -8.62 10.32
C SER A 129 -31.13 -7.16 10.77
N SER A 130 -31.97 -6.41 10.08
CA SER A 130 -32.39 -5.04 10.39
C SER A 130 -33.04 -4.93 11.78
N SER A 131 -32.27 -4.54 12.80
CA SER A 131 -32.83 -4.09 14.07
C SER A 131 -33.24 -2.61 13.96
N ALA A 132 -34.54 -2.35 14.01
CA ALA A 132 -35.13 -1.03 14.19
C ALA A 132 -34.98 -0.60 15.66
N GLY A 133 -33.86 0.04 15.97
CA GLY A 133 -33.56 0.75 17.22
C GLY A 133 -32.45 1.76 16.96
N PRO A 134 -32.35 2.86 17.74
CA PRO A 134 -31.24 3.80 17.57
C PRO A 134 -29.94 3.03 17.76
N ALA A 135 -29.07 3.06 16.73
CA ALA A 135 -27.81 2.35 16.77
C ALA A 135 -26.95 2.86 17.94
N ALA A 136 -26.20 1.96 18.56
CA ALA A 136 -25.23 2.35 19.59
C ALA A 136 -24.25 3.36 19.00
N ALA A 137 -23.96 4.43 19.74
CA ALA A 137 -23.07 5.49 19.29
C ALA A 137 -21.68 4.91 18.95
N VAL A 138 -21.24 5.10 17.71
CA VAL A 138 -19.94 4.63 17.23
C VAL A 138 -18.91 5.70 17.57
N ALA A 139 -17.71 5.27 18.02
CA ALA A 139 -16.61 6.18 18.33
C ALA A 139 -16.24 7.01 17.08
N ASP A 140 -16.33 8.34 17.18
CA ASP A 140 -16.08 9.24 16.04
C ASP A 140 -14.61 9.20 15.61
N ALA A 141 -14.38 9.38 14.31
CA ALA A 141 -13.06 9.45 13.73
C ALA A 141 -13.05 10.45 12.56
N PRO A 142 -12.08 11.36 12.49
CA PRO A 142 -11.93 12.23 11.33
C PRO A 142 -11.55 11.41 10.10
N VAL A 143 -11.92 11.92 8.92
CA VAL A 143 -11.57 11.29 7.64
C VAL A 143 -10.05 11.41 7.41
N GLY A 144 -9.44 10.39 6.80
CA GLY A 144 -8.05 10.46 6.35
C GLY A 144 -7.90 11.29 5.06
N ALA A 145 -6.75 11.96 4.91
CA ALA A 145 -6.40 12.68 3.69
C ALA A 145 -6.31 11.73 2.48
N VAL A 146 -5.82 10.50 2.70
CA VAL A 146 -5.76 9.44 1.68
C VAL A 146 -7.16 9.11 1.16
N ASP A 147 -8.17 9.02 2.03
CA ASP A 147 -9.54 8.68 1.65
C ASP A 147 -10.18 9.79 0.81
N ILE A 148 -10.00 11.06 1.22
CA ILE A 148 -10.47 12.23 0.48
C ILE A 148 -9.81 12.28 -0.90
N LEU A 149 -8.49 12.12 -0.96
CA LEU A 149 -7.72 12.09 -2.20
C LEU A 149 -8.25 11.02 -3.16
N ARG A 150 -8.42 9.79 -2.67
CA ARG A 150 -8.88 8.65 -3.47
C ARG A 150 -10.31 8.88 -3.98
N VAL A 151 -11.21 9.41 -3.15
CA VAL A 151 -12.59 9.73 -3.53
C VAL A 151 -12.66 10.83 -4.59
N LEU A 152 -11.88 11.91 -4.44
CA LEU A 152 -11.85 12.99 -5.43
C LEU A 152 -11.35 12.50 -6.80
N VAL A 153 -10.32 11.66 -6.81
CA VAL A 153 -9.80 11.03 -8.03
C VAL A 153 -10.85 10.10 -8.65
N ALA A 154 -11.50 9.24 -7.84
CA ALA A 154 -12.55 8.33 -8.30
C ALA A 154 -13.74 9.07 -8.93
N GLN A 155 -14.21 10.13 -8.25
CA GLN A 155 -15.32 10.97 -8.70
C GLN A 155 -15.00 11.61 -10.06
N LYS A 156 -13.78 12.14 -10.22
CA LYS A 156 -13.37 12.80 -11.46
C LYS A 156 -13.22 11.82 -12.62
N LEU A 157 -12.72 10.61 -12.35
CA LEU A 157 -12.56 9.56 -13.34
C LEU A 157 -13.87 8.81 -13.64
N LYS A 158 -14.94 9.05 -12.87
CA LYS A 158 -16.22 8.32 -12.92
C LYS A 158 -16.03 6.81 -12.82
N LYS A 159 -15.15 6.40 -11.91
CA LYS A 159 -14.86 4.99 -11.61
C LYS A 159 -15.23 4.69 -10.16
N PRO A 160 -15.64 3.45 -9.84
CA PRO A 160 -15.83 3.04 -8.46
C PRO A 160 -14.51 3.12 -7.68
N LEU A 161 -14.61 3.33 -6.37
CA LEU A 161 -13.42 3.47 -5.50
C LEU A 161 -12.49 2.25 -5.58
N ALA A 162 -13.05 1.05 -5.76
CA ALA A 162 -12.32 -0.21 -5.92
C ALA A 162 -11.37 -0.22 -7.13
N ASP A 163 -11.70 0.51 -8.20
CA ASP A 163 -10.92 0.57 -9.43
C ASP A 163 -9.76 1.60 -9.37
N ILE A 164 -9.64 2.32 -8.24
CA ILE A 164 -8.57 3.29 -8.00
C ILE A 164 -7.56 2.67 -7.02
N PRO A 165 -6.49 2.02 -7.51
CA PRO A 165 -5.43 1.49 -6.66
C PRO A 165 -4.59 2.62 -6.08
N LEU A 166 -4.24 2.50 -4.79
CA LEU A 166 -3.45 3.50 -4.08
C LEU A 166 -1.99 3.58 -4.55
N SER A 167 -1.46 2.48 -5.08
CA SER A 167 -0.06 2.38 -5.53
C SER A 167 0.22 3.05 -6.88
N LYS A 168 -0.79 3.60 -7.57
CA LYS A 168 -0.62 4.26 -8.87
C LYS A 168 -0.64 5.77 -8.72
N ALA A 169 0.12 6.47 -9.56
CA ALA A 169 0.12 7.93 -9.60
C ALA A 169 -1.08 8.47 -10.41
N ILE A 170 -1.44 9.75 -10.19
CA ILE A 170 -2.55 10.41 -10.90
C ILE A 170 -2.33 10.37 -12.42
N LYS A 171 -1.09 10.58 -12.86
CA LYS A 171 -0.70 10.54 -14.28
C LYS A 171 -1.00 9.21 -14.96
N ASP A 172 -0.78 8.10 -14.27
CA ASP A 172 -1.07 6.75 -14.77
C ASP A 172 -2.58 6.49 -14.82
N LEU A 173 -3.32 7.01 -13.83
CA LEU A 173 -4.76 6.84 -13.74
C LEU A 173 -5.54 7.61 -14.81
N VAL A 174 -5.04 8.79 -15.23
CA VAL A 174 -5.66 9.59 -16.30
C VAL A 174 -5.30 9.11 -17.72
N GLY A 175 -4.30 8.24 -17.86
CA GLY A 175 -3.89 7.66 -19.15
C GLY A 175 -3.47 8.71 -20.20
N GLY A 176 -2.69 9.71 -19.80
CA GLY A 176 -2.19 10.75 -20.71
C GLY A 176 -3.17 11.89 -21.04
N LYS A 177 -4.37 11.91 -20.44
CA LYS A 177 -5.34 13.02 -20.57
C LYS A 177 -4.93 14.21 -19.69
N SER A 178 -3.99 15.02 -20.17
CA SER A 178 -3.42 16.15 -19.43
C SER A 178 -4.46 17.16 -18.91
N THR A 179 -5.58 17.38 -19.63
CA THR A 179 -6.67 18.24 -19.13
C THR A 179 -7.28 17.70 -17.85
N LEU A 180 -7.60 16.39 -17.80
CA LEU A 180 -8.15 15.76 -16.59
C LEU A 180 -7.14 15.75 -15.45
N GLN A 181 -5.86 15.56 -15.75
CA GLN A 181 -4.78 15.65 -14.76
C GLN A 181 -4.78 17.03 -14.10
N ASN A 182 -4.74 18.10 -14.88
CA ASN A 182 -4.70 19.47 -14.35
C ASN A 182 -5.97 19.83 -13.58
N GLU A 183 -7.12 19.31 -14.00
CA GLU A 183 -8.36 19.46 -13.24
C GLU A 183 -8.29 18.76 -11.88
N ILE A 184 -7.77 17.52 -11.81
CA ILE A 184 -7.58 16.80 -10.55
C ILE A 184 -6.62 17.57 -9.65
N LEU A 185 -5.46 18.00 -10.16
CA LEU A 185 -4.49 18.77 -9.39
C LEU A 185 -5.06 20.09 -8.86
N GLY A 186 -5.82 20.81 -9.70
CA GLY A 186 -6.51 22.03 -9.29
C GLY A 186 -7.59 21.79 -8.24
N ASP A 187 -8.27 20.65 -8.30
CA ASP A 187 -9.26 20.24 -7.31
C ASP A 187 -8.59 19.82 -5.98
N LEU A 188 -7.43 19.17 -6.01
CA LEU A 188 -6.61 18.87 -4.83
C LEU A 188 -6.05 20.13 -4.16
N GLY A 189 -5.61 21.11 -4.96
CA GLY A 189 -5.17 22.41 -4.43
C GLY A 189 -6.28 23.17 -3.70
N LYS A 190 -7.53 23.07 -4.16
CA LYS A 190 -8.69 23.66 -3.46
C LYS A 190 -9.07 22.89 -2.19
N GLU A 191 -8.78 21.60 -2.16
CA GLU A 191 -9.13 20.74 -1.04
C GLU A 191 -8.14 20.90 0.12
N PHE A 192 -6.84 20.81 -0.17
CA PHE A 192 -5.79 20.75 0.84
C PHE A 192 -4.91 22.01 0.92
N GLY A 193 -5.07 22.97 -0.01
CA GLY A 193 -4.31 24.21 -0.06
C GLY A 193 -2.92 24.04 -0.65
N SER A 194 -2.03 23.33 0.04
CA SER A 194 -0.66 23.05 -0.43
C SER A 194 -0.52 21.62 -0.94
N THR A 195 -0.01 21.46 -2.15
CA THR A 195 0.38 20.16 -2.71
C THR A 195 1.91 20.03 -2.75
N PRO A 196 2.47 18.81 -2.58
CA PRO A 196 3.91 18.56 -2.74
C PRO A 196 4.44 18.95 -4.13
N GLU A 197 5.76 18.88 -4.34
CA GLU A 197 6.35 19.03 -5.67
C GLU A 197 6.05 17.79 -6.54
N LYS A 198 5.43 17.99 -7.71
CA LYS A 198 5.01 16.94 -8.67
C LYS A 198 4.01 15.91 -8.10
N PRO A 199 2.84 16.35 -7.60
CA PRO A 199 1.81 15.45 -7.09
C PRO A 199 1.27 14.47 -8.15
N GLU A 200 1.45 14.76 -9.45
CA GLU A 200 1.02 13.90 -10.55
C GLU A 200 1.84 12.61 -10.71
N ASP A 201 3.12 12.62 -10.31
CA ASP A 201 4.06 11.51 -10.47
C ASP A 201 4.18 10.69 -9.17
N THR A 202 3.61 11.17 -8.06
CA THR A 202 3.65 10.50 -6.76
C THR A 202 2.48 9.51 -6.63
N PRO A 203 2.70 8.28 -6.12
CA PRO A 203 1.63 7.34 -5.76
C PRO A 203 0.60 7.95 -4.81
N LEU A 204 -0.67 7.51 -4.88
CA LEU A 204 -1.75 8.11 -4.08
C LEU A 204 -1.60 7.84 -2.57
N ASP A 205 -1.00 6.70 -2.16
CA ASP A 205 -0.69 6.41 -0.75
C ASP A 205 0.36 7.35 -0.19
N GLU A 206 1.48 7.52 -0.89
CA GLU A 206 2.54 8.45 -0.52
C GLU A 206 2.07 9.91 -0.55
N LEU A 207 1.31 10.28 -1.59
CA LEU A 207 0.72 11.61 -1.72
C LEU A 207 -0.23 11.88 -0.55
N GLY A 208 -1.15 10.96 -0.26
CA GLY A 208 -2.07 11.11 0.86
C GLY A 208 -1.36 11.17 2.21
N ALA A 209 -0.30 10.39 2.42
CA ALA A 209 0.52 10.46 3.64
C ALA A 209 1.24 11.80 3.80
N SER A 210 1.79 12.36 2.70
CA SER A 210 2.42 13.68 2.73
C SER A 210 1.44 14.80 3.08
N MET A 211 0.21 14.69 2.58
CA MET A 211 -0.86 15.66 2.84
C MET A 211 -1.47 15.47 4.23
N GLN A 212 -1.43 14.26 4.78
CA GLN A 212 -1.92 13.95 6.13
C GLN A 212 -1.20 14.78 7.21
N ALA A 213 0.08 15.12 7.00
CA ALA A 213 0.88 15.88 7.97
C ALA A 213 0.35 17.31 8.21
N THR A 214 -0.27 17.92 7.20
CA THR A 214 -0.85 19.28 7.28
C THR A 214 -2.37 19.27 7.33
N PHE A 215 -3.00 18.10 7.28
CA PHE A 215 -4.44 17.95 7.23
C PHE A 215 -5.09 18.08 8.62
N ASN A 216 -6.13 18.89 8.73
CA ASN A 216 -6.83 19.19 9.97
C ASN A 216 -8.03 18.26 10.26
N GLY A 217 -8.25 17.24 9.42
CA GLY A 217 -9.37 16.30 9.58
C GLY A 217 -10.72 16.81 9.07
N GLN A 218 -10.77 18.00 8.45
CA GLN A 218 -12.02 18.61 7.96
C GLN A 218 -12.11 18.58 6.43
N LEU A 219 -13.33 18.45 5.92
CA LEU A 219 -13.60 18.57 4.49
C LEU A 219 -13.22 19.95 3.95
N GLY A 220 -12.46 19.97 2.86
CA GLY A 220 -12.07 21.18 2.15
C GLY A 220 -13.20 21.76 1.30
N LYS A 221 -12.86 22.82 0.56
CA LYS A 221 -13.85 23.55 -0.27
C LYS A 221 -14.40 22.70 -1.41
N GLN A 222 -13.58 21.81 -1.97
CA GLN A 222 -13.95 21.03 -3.13
C GLN A 222 -14.92 19.90 -2.75
N SER A 223 -14.57 19.09 -1.75
CA SER A 223 -15.43 18.00 -1.25
C SER A 223 -16.77 18.54 -0.73
N THR A 224 -16.75 19.62 0.06
CA THR A 224 -17.98 20.26 0.57
C THR A 224 -18.89 20.74 -0.56
N SER A 225 -18.32 21.35 -1.60
CA SER A 225 -19.07 21.81 -2.78
C SER A 225 -19.68 20.66 -3.58
N LEU A 226 -18.94 19.55 -3.75
CA LEU A 226 -19.44 18.35 -4.42
C LEU A 226 -20.57 17.69 -3.64
N ILE A 227 -20.45 17.56 -2.31
CA ILE A 227 -21.50 17.01 -1.45
C ILE A 227 -22.75 17.89 -1.52
N ALA A 228 -22.62 19.21 -1.44
CA ALA A 228 -23.76 20.12 -1.55
C ALA A 228 -24.47 19.99 -2.91
N ARG A 229 -23.70 19.85 -4.00
CA ARG A 229 -24.25 19.61 -5.34
C ARG A 229 -24.95 18.27 -5.46
N MET A 230 -24.36 17.21 -4.94
CA MET A 230 -24.95 15.86 -4.93
C MET A 230 -26.29 15.89 -4.18
N VAL A 231 -26.30 16.43 -2.96
CA VAL A 231 -27.53 16.52 -2.15
C VAL A 231 -28.60 17.35 -2.87
N SER A 232 -28.26 18.54 -3.36
CA SER A 232 -29.25 19.40 -4.05
C SER A 232 -29.78 18.84 -5.38
N SER A 233 -28.99 18.05 -6.09
CA SER A 233 -29.37 17.52 -7.41
C SER A 233 -30.04 16.16 -7.34
N LYS A 234 -29.60 15.27 -6.44
CA LYS A 234 -29.99 13.86 -6.37
C LYS A 234 -30.98 13.52 -5.26
N MET A 235 -31.02 14.31 -4.19
CA MET A 235 -31.96 14.07 -3.10
C MET A 235 -33.37 14.61 -3.42
N PRO A 236 -34.42 14.01 -2.84
CA PRO A 236 -35.78 14.50 -3.00
C PRO A 236 -35.95 15.88 -2.34
N GLY A 237 -36.94 16.63 -2.80
CA GLY A 237 -37.25 17.95 -2.26
C GLY A 237 -37.56 17.89 -0.76
N GLY A 238 -36.86 18.70 0.04
CA GLY A 238 -36.99 18.70 1.51
C GLY A 238 -35.92 17.89 2.25
N PHE A 239 -35.20 16.99 1.57
CA PHE A 239 -34.12 16.21 2.18
C PHE A 239 -32.76 16.90 1.99
N ASN A 240 -32.51 17.90 2.84
CA ASN A 240 -31.29 18.70 2.83
C ASN A 240 -30.12 18.04 3.58
N ILE A 241 -28.93 18.64 3.55
CA ILE A 241 -27.72 18.10 4.20
C ILE A 241 -27.92 17.90 5.72
N THR A 242 -28.73 18.75 6.37
CA THR A 242 -29.05 18.62 7.80
C THR A 242 -29.91 17.39 8.07
N ALA A 243 -30.88 17.08 7.21
CA ALA A 243 -31.70 15.88 7.29
C ALA A 243 -30.87 14.60 7.04
N VAL A 244 -29.94 14.66 6.08
CA VAL A 244 -28.98 13.57 5.80
C VAL A 244 -28.13 13.27 7.03
N ARG A 245 -27.48 14.30 7.61
CA ARG A 245 -26.64 14.13 8.81
C ARG A 245 -27.43 13.61 10.01
N LYS A 246 -28.64 14.14 10.23
CA LYS A 246 -29.54 13.68 11.29
C LYS A 246 -29.96 12.21 11.11
N HIS A 247 -30.19 11.77 9.87
CA HIS A 247 -30.50 10.36 9.59
C HIS A 247 -29.31 9.45 9.92
N LEU A 248 -28.10 9.81 9.49
CA LEU A 248 -26.88 9.06 9.80
C LEU A 248 -26.61 8.98 11.31
N GLU A 249 -26.83 10.08 12.04
CA GLU A 249 -26.71 10.11 13.50
C GLU A 249 -27.77 9.21 14.17
N THR A 250 -29.04 9.33 13.79
CA THR A 250 -30.15 8.62 14.45
C THR A 250 -30.18 7.12 14.12
N ARG A 251 -29.88 6.77 12.87
CA ARG A 251 -30.00 5.40 12.36
C ARG A 251 -28.74 4.57 12.61
N TRP A 252 -27.57 5.19 12.50
CA TRP A 252 -26.26 4.53 12.53
C TRP A 252 -25.36 4.99 13.68
N GLY A 253 -25.76 6.00 14.46
CA GLY A 253 -24.98 6.47 15.62
C GLY A 253 -23.66 7.12 15.22
N LEU A 254 -23.56 7.67 14.00
CA LEU A 254 -22.31 8.21 13.46
C LEU A 254 -22.08 9.66 13.90
N GLY A 255 -20.89 9.93 14.45
CA GLY A 255 -20.40 11.29 14.73
C GLY A 255 -20.05 12.07 13.46
N ALA A 256 -19.72 13.35 13.61
CA ALA A 256 -19.54 14.27 12.49
C ALA A 256 -18.40 13.85 11.54
N GLY A 257 -17.28 13.35 12.07
CA GLY A 257 -16.16 12.88 11.26
C GLY A 257 -16.52 11.64 10.43
N ARG A 258 -17.23 10.67 11.03
CA ARG A 258 -17.71 9.50 10.29
C ARG A 258 -18.81 9.82 9.28
N GLN A 259 -19.68 10.78 9.58
CA GLN A 259 -20.65 11.28 8.60
C GLN A 259 -19.95 11.83 7.36
N ASP A 260 -18.86 12.57 7.54
CA ASP A 260 -18.07 13.08 6.42
C ASP A 260 -17.48 11.96 5.56
N GLY A 261 -17.00 10.87 6.19
CA GLY A 261 -16.53 9.67 5.48
C GLY A 261 -17.62 9.00 4.66
N VAL A 262 -18.82 8.81 5.22
CA VAL A 262 -19.97 8.25 4.50
C VAL A 262 -20.38 9.16 3.34
N LEU A 263 -20.42 10.48 3.55
CA LEU A 263 -20.77 11.45 2.51
C LEU A 263 -19.74 11.48 1.36
N LEU A 264 -18.45 11.26 1.66
CA LEU A 264 -17.42 11.11 0.64
C LEU A 264 -17.62 9.82 -0.16
N MET A 265 -17.88 8.69 0.50
CA MET A 265 -18.19 7.45 -0.19
C MET A 265 -19.41 7.61 -1.11
N ALA A 266 -20.42 8.35 -0.63
CA ALA A 266 -21.63 8.67 -1.37
C ALA A 266 -21.36 9.39 -2.72
N LEU A 267 -20.30 10.20 -2.81
CA LEU A 267 -19.89 10.84 -4.07
C LEU A 267 -19.45 9.84 -5.14
N THR A 268 -18.97 8.67 -4.73
CA THR A 268 -18.54 7.60 -5.66
C THR A 268 -19.70 6.69 -6.08
N MET A 269 -20.82 6.73 -5.35
CA MET A 269 -22.02 5.92 -5.56
C MET A 269 -23.24 6.79 -5.91
N GLU A 270 -23.00 7.91 -6.60
CA GLU A 270 -24.03 8.91 -6.90
C GLU A 270 -25.19 8.32 -7.73
N PRO A 271 -26.46 8.53 -7.33
CA PRO A 271 -27.61 8.07 -8.10
C PRO A 271 -27.64 8.70 -9.50
N ALA A 272 -27.92 7.88 -10.52
CA ALA A 272 -28.01 8.35 -11.90
C ALA A 272 -29.10 9.43 -12.07
N ALA A 273 -30.25 9.24 -11.42
CA ALA A 273 -31.38 10.16 -11.41
C ALA A 273 -31.72 10.62 -9.98
N ARG A 274 -32.50 11.69 -9.87
CA ARG A 274 -33.01 12.18 -8.59
C ARG A 274 -33.93 11.12 -7.96
N LEU A 275 -33.76 10.89 -6.66
CA LEU A 275 -34.58 9.95 -5.90
C LEU A 275 -36.01 10.50 -5.70
N GLY A 276 -37.00 9.61 -5.80
CA GLY A 276 -38.42 9.99 -5.86
C GLY A 276 -39.03 10.32 -4.51
N SER A 277 -38.60 9.65 -3.45
CA SER A 277 -39.14 9.84 -2.09
C SER A 277 -38.04 9.95 -1.03
N GLU A 278 -38.38 10.54 0.12
CA GLU A 278 -37.47 10.60 1.28
C GLU A 278 -37.05 9.20 1.76
N ASN A 279 -37.93 8.20 1.64
CA ASN A 279 -37.63 6.82 2.00
C ASN A 279 -36.57 6.21 1.08
N ASP A 280 -36.61 6.50 -0.22
CA ASP A 280 -35.58 6.06 -1.17
C ASP A 280 -34.22 6.73 -0.87
N GLY A 281 -34.26 8.01 -0.46
CA GLY A 281 -33.07 8.74 0.01
C GLY A 281 -32.43 8.11 1.24
N LYS A 282 -33.24 7.71 2.22
CA LYS A 282 -32.77 7.01 3.43
C LYS A 282 -32.24 5.61 3.12
N ALA A 283 -32.93 4.86 2.26
CA ALA A 283 -32.50 3.52 1.86
C ALA A 283 -31.16 3.56 1.12
N TRP A 284 -30.96 4.54 0.23
CA TRP A 284 -29.68 4.74 -0.44
C TRP A 284 -28.57 5.14 0.54
N LEU A 285 -28.83 6.04 1.49
CA LEU A 285 -27.85 6.37 2.53
C LEU A 285 -27.50 5.17 3.42
N ASP A 286 -28.48 4.32 3.72
CA ASP A 286 -28.27 3.09 4.50
C ASP A 286 -27.42 2.07 3.74
N ASP A 287 -27.51 2.02 2.40
CA ASP A 287 -26.65 1.20 1.54
C ASP A 287 -25.21 1.73 1.50
N VAL A 288 -25.04 3.06 1.38
CA VAL A 288 -23.72 3.71 1.38
C VAL A 288 -23.02 3.62 2.75
N SER A 289 -23.78 3.41 3.84
CA SER A 289 -23.25 3.34 5.20
C SER A 289 -22.78 1.93 5.63
N GLN A 290 -22.97 0.91 4.78
CA GLN A 290 -22.51 -0.47 5.03
C GLN A 290 -21.07 -0.69 4.62
#